data_AF-A0A3C1RIF7-F1
#
_entry.id   AF-A0A3C1RIF7-F1
#
_cell.length_a   1.000
_cell.length_b   1.000
_cell.length_c   1.000
_cell.angle_alpha   90.00
_cell.angle_beta   90.00
_cell.angle_gamma   90.00
#
_symmetry.space_group_name_H-M   'P 1'
#
loop_
_entity.id
_entity.type
_entity.pdbx_description
1 polymer ?
#
loop_
_entity_poly.entity_id
_entity_poly.type
_entity_poly.pdbx_seq_one_letter_code
_entity_poly.pdbx_strand_id
1 'polypeptide(L)'
;MKFELYTAESDERTVYITGNFNNWNPKDSNFQLTQKDSQNYFIEIDDALLPDIVEYKFTKGGWENVELDKYGSITPNKKASKAAGKTSDIVEKWRLNWGPFKDEYFPIAEIISEEFYIPQLDRYRKIWALLPYDYYFSDKKYPVLYLQDAQNLFNEGSGYGNW
;
A
#
# COMPACT_ATOMS: atom_id res chain seq x y z
N MET A 1 12.87 -9.05 -22.57
CA MET A 1 11.47 -8.79 -22.95
C MET A 1 11.13 -7.33 -22.73
N LYS A 2 10.41 -6.71 -23.68
CA LYS A 2 9.99 -5.31 -23.60
C LYS A 2 8.56 -5.17 -23.05
N PHE A 3 8.38 -4.28 -22.09
CA PHE A 3 7.06 -3.91 -21.56
C PHE A 3 6.78 -2.47 -21.96
N GLU A 4 5.66 -2.25 -22.64
CA GLU A 4 5.17 -0.93 -23.01
C GLU A 4 3.88 -0.65 -22.25
N LEU A 5 3.75 0.56 -21.73
CA LEU A 5 2.59 0.99 -20.96
C LEU A 5 2.09 2.32 -21.49
N TYR A 6 0.77 2.39 -21.71
CA TYR A 6 0.04 3.62 -21.90
C TYR A 6 -0.80 3.93 -20.66
N THR A 7 -0.77 5.18 -20.20
CA THR A 7 -1.58 5.66 -19.07
C THR A 7 -2.63 6.65 -19.56
N ALA A 8 -3.90 6.43 -19.25
CA ALA A 8 -4.98 7.35 -19.64
C ALA A 8 -4.98 8.68 -18.86
N GLU A 9 -4.39 8.68 -17.67
CA GLU A 9 -4.28 9.86 -16.80
C GLU A 9 -2.83 10.37 -16.76
N SER A 10 -2.67 11.71 -16.72
CA SER A 10 -1.38 12.36 -16.51
C SER A 10 -1.03 12.35 -15.03
N ASP A 11 0.14 11.84 -14.68
CA ASP A 11 0.57 11.67 -13.30
C ASP A 11 2.10 11.67 -13.22
N GLU A 12 2.67 12.65 -12.51
CA GLU A 12 4.11 12.89 -12.38
C GLU A 12 4.86 11.83 -11.54
N ARG A 13 4.13 10.96 -10.83
CA ARG A 13 4.77 9.92 -10.00
C ARG A 13 5.48 8.91 -10.89
N THR A 14 6.61 8.42 -10.41
CA THR A 14 7.41 7.38 -11.09
C THR A 14 6.60 6.09 -11.27
N VAL A 15 6.67 5.48 -12.44
CA VAL A 15 6.03 4.20 -12.73
C VAL A 15 7.02 3.06 -12.56
N TYR A 16 6.58 1.98 -11.92
CA TYR A 16 7.32 0.74 -11.75
C TYR A 16 6.52 -0.43 -12.31
N ILE A 17 7.20 -1.47 -12.76
CA ILE A 17 6.63 -2.80 -12.98
C ILE A 17 7.08 -3.73 -11.85
N THR A 18 6.14 -4.52 -11.33
CA THR A 18 6.41 -5.49 -10.27
C THR A 18 5.75 -6.81 -10.61
N GLY A 19 6.35 -7.92 -10.19
CA GLY A 19 5.87 -9.24 -10.56
C GLY A 19 6.63 -10.38 -9.91
N ASN A 20 6.39 -11.57 -10.43
CA ASN A 20 7.07 -12.79 -9.98
C ASN A 20 8.60 -12.80 -10.20
N PHE A 21 9.13 -11.89 -11.03
CA PHE A 21 10.57 -11.72 -11.28
C PHE A 21 11.28 -10.80 -10.26
N ASN A 22 10.55 -10.05 -9.43
CA ASN A 22 11.13 -9.15 -8.43
C ASN A 22 10.51 -9.31 -7.04
N ASN A 23 10.00 -10.51 -6.74
CA ASN A 23 9.33 -10.85 -5.48
C ASN A 23 8.19 -9.89 -5.11
N TRP A 24 7.47 -9.36 -6.11
CA TRP A 24 6.37 -8.42 -5.89
C TRP A 24 6.78 -7.17 -5.10
N ASN A 25 8.01 -6.69 -5.26
CA ASN A 25 8.43 -5.39 -4.72
C ASN A 25 7.93 -4.25 -5.65
N PRO A 26 6.96 -3.42 -5.22
CA PRO A 26 6.31 -2.44 -6.09
C PRO A 26 7.16 -1.19 -6.37
N LYS A 27 8.30 -1.04 -5.69
CA LYS A 27 9.14 0.17 -5.75
C LYS A 27 10.62 -0.13 -5.96
N ASP A 28 10.90 -1.27 -6.57
CA ASP A 28 12.27 -1.65 -6.92
C ASP A 28 12.78 -0.76 -8.06
N SER A 29 13.83 0.02 -7.78
CA SER A 29 14.45 0.95 -8.73
C SER A 29 14.98 0.28 -9.99
N ASN A 30 15.31 -1.03 -9.95
CA ASN A 30 15.75 -1.77 -11.13
C ASN A 30 14.62 -1.99 -12.15
N PHE A 31 13.36 -1.84 -11.72
CA PHE A 31 12.17 -2.06 -12.54
C PHE A 31 11.33 -0.79 -12.71
N GLN A 32 11.98 0.37 -12.64
CA GLN A 32 11.41 1.65 -12.97
C GLN A 32 11.25 1.79 -14.49
N LEU A 33 10.07 2.19 -14.96
CA LEU A 33 9.84 2.45 -16.38
C LEU A 33 10.43 3.81 -16.78
N THR A 34 10.94 3.85 -18.01
CA THR A 34 11.35 5.09 -18.66
C THR A 34 10.15 5.74 -19.33
N GLN A 35 9.91 7.01 -19.04
CA GLN A 35 8.87 7.80 -19.68
C GLN A 35 9.34 8.25 -21.07
N LYS A 36 8.53 7.96 -22.10
CA LYS A 36 8.77 8.37 -23.49
C LYS A 36 8.06 9.69 -23.80
N ASP A 37 6.86 9.87 -23.27
CA ASP A 37 6.06 11.10 -23.34
C ASP A 37 5.06 11.15 -22.18
N SER A 38 4.12 12.09 -22.17
CA SER A 38 3.19 12.29 -21.05
C SER A 38 2.36 11.06 -20.69
N GLN A 39 2.14 10.12 -21.62
CA GLN A 39 1.27 8.96 -21.42
C GLN A 39 1.95 7.62 -21.70
N ASN A 40 3.11 7.60 -22.36
CA ASN A 40 3.78 6.38 -22.76
C ASN A 40 5.04 6.11 -21.94
N TYR A 41 5.17 4.88 -21.48
CA TYR A 41 6.28 4.38 -20.67
C TYR A 41 6.78 3.04 -21.22
N PHE A 42 8.05 2.72 -20.99
CA PHE A 42 8.59 1.41 -21.34
C PHE A 42 9.72 0.97 -20.43
N ILE A 43 9.96 -0.34 -20.40
CA ILE A 43 11.16 -0.96 -19.83
C ILE A 43 11.54 -2.19 -20.64
N GLU A 44 12.83 -2.44 -20.79
CA GLU A 44 13.36 -3.70 -21.31
C GLU A 44 14.02 -4.45 -20.16
N ILE A 45 13.50 -5.64 -19.84
CA ILE A 45 14.03 -6.51 -18.78
C ILE A 45 14.78 -7.66 -19.44
N ASP A 46 15.97 -7.99 -18.94
CA ASP A 46 16.75 -9.14 -19.39
C ASP A 46 15.93 -10.44 -19.22
N ASP A 47 15.88 -11.26 -20.27
CA ASP A 47 15.17 -12.54 -20.27
C ASP A 47 15.71 -13.51 -19.21
N ALA A 48 16.97 -13.35 -18.78
CA ALA A 48 17.56 -14.13 -17.68
C ALA A 48 16.90 -13.85 -16.32
N LEU A 49 16.27 -12.69 -16.16
CA LEU A 49 15.55 -12.32 -14.93
C LEU A 49 14.08 -12.77 -14.95
N LEU A 50 13.56 -13.19 -16.11
CA LEU A 50 12.14 -13.45 -16.30
C LEU A 50 11.81 -14.95 -16.34
N PRO A 51 10.78 -15.38 -15.61
CA PRO A 51 10.21 -16.72 -15.79
C PRO A 51 9.50 -16.83 -17.14
N ASP A 52 9.18 -18.06 -17.57
CA ASP A 52 8.53 -18.28 -18.87
C ASP A 52 7.13 -17.67 -18.94
N ILE A 53 6.39 -17.69 -17.82
CA ILE A 53 5.15 -16.95 -17.62
C ILE A 53 5.41 -15.83 -16.62
N VAL A 54 5.40 -14.60 -17.13
CA VAL A 54 5.58 -13.39 -16.35
C VAL A 54 4.22 -12.95 -15.83
N GLU A 55 4.06 -12.89 -14.51
CA GLU A 55 2.89 -12.30 -13.85
C GLU A 55 3.30 -10.95 -13.27
N TYR A 56 2.54 -9.90 -13.56
CA TYR A 56 2.97 -8.54 -13.22
C TYR A 56 1.82 -7.55 -13.03
N LYS A 57 2.16 -6.41 -12.44
CA LYS A 57 1.33 -5.20 -12.30
C LYS A 57 2.20 -3.97 -12.46
N PHE A 58 1.56 -2.86 -12.80
CA PHE A 58 2.19 -1.54 -12.70
C PHE A 58 1.79 -0.82 -11.42
N THR A 59 2.72 -0.04 -10.87
CA THR A 59 2.46 0.79 -9.69
C THR A 59 3.13 2.15 -9.83
N LYS A 60 2.68 3.12 -9.03
CA LYS A 60 3.33 4.41 -8.84
C LYS A 60 4.14 4.45 -7.53
N GLY A 61 4.92 3.41 -7.24
CA GLY A 61 5.86 3.36 -6.10
C GLY A 61 5.32 2.69 -4.83
N GLY A 62 4.18 2.00 -4.91
CA GLY A 62 3.56 1.30 -3.79
C GLY A 62 2.21 0.65 -4.14
N TRP A 63 1.71 -0.24 -3.29
CA TRP A 63 0.44 -0.95 -3.49
C TRP A 63 -0.79 -0.06 -3.27
N GLU A 64 -0.64 0.96 -2.44
CA GLU A 64 -1.56 2.07 -2.27
C GLU A 64 -1.65 2.97 -3.52
N ASN A 65 -0.77 2.72 -4.50
CA ASN A 65 -0.65 3.45 -5.76
C ASN A 65 -0.63 2.52 -7.00
N VAL A 66 -1.24 1.34 -6.89
CA VAL A 66 -1.34 0.32 -7.97
C VAL A 66 -2.30 0.72 -9.09
N GLU A 67 -2.11 0.14 -10.28
CA GLU A 67 -3.08 0.22 -11.39
C GLU A 67 -4.51 -0.20 -10.99
N LEU A 68 -5.49 0.47 -11.59
CA LEU A 68 -6.93 0.19 -11.46
C LEU A 68 -7.57 0.13 -12.86
N ASP A 69 -8.76 -0.47 -12.94
CA ASP A 69 -9.57 -0.40 -14.15
C ASP A 69 -10.23 0.98 -14.33
N LYS A 70 -10.92 1.19 -15.46
CA LYS A 70 -11.65 2.42 -15.76
C LYS A 70 -12.74 2.78 -14.74
N TYR A 71 -13.23 1.80 -13.97
CA TYR A 71 -14.22 1.99 -12.91
C TYR A 71 -13.57 2.22 -11.54
N GLY A 72 -12.24 2.21 -11.42
CA GLY A 72 -11.51 2.37 -10.16
C GLY A 72 -11.42 1.08 -9.34
N SER A 73 -11.71 -0.08 -9.93
CA SER A 73 -11.64 -1.38 -9.26
C SER A 73 -10.26 -2.02 -9.40
N ILE A 74 -9.91 -2.86 -8.42
CA ILE A 74 -8.66 -3.64 -8.45
C ILE A 74 -8.72 -4.63 -9.61
N THR A 75 -7.65 -4.64 -10.41
CA THR A 75 -7.48 -5.58 -11.52
C THR A 75 -6.74 -6.85 -11.07
N PRO A 76 -6.99 -8.02 -11.68
CA PRO A 76 -6.12 -9.18 -11.55
C PRO A 76 -4.70 -8.90 -12.05
N ASN A 77 -3.75 -9.77 -11.74
CA ASN A 77 -2.40 -9.69 -12.31
C ASN A 77 -2.45 -9.89 -13.82
N LYS A 78 -1.66 -9.10 -14.55
CA LYS A 78 -1.40 -9.30 -15.99
C LYS A 78 -0.49 -10.51 -16.15
N LYS A 79 -0.63 -11.22 -17.28
CA LYS A 79 0.21 -12.38 -17.60
C LYS A 79 0.72 -12.27 -19.02
N ALA A 80 2.00 -12.52 -19.21
CA ALA A 80 2.61 -12.57 -20.54
C ALA A 80 3.61 -13.73 -20.63
N SER A 81 3.69 -14.34 -21.81
CA SER A 81 4.74 -15.32 -22.10
C SER A 81 6.03 -14.59 -22.45
N LYS A 82 7.14 -14.97 -21.82
CA LYS A 82 8.48 -14.45 -22.15
C LYS A 82 8.80 -14.61 -23.64
N ALA A 83 8.35 -15.72 -24.25
CA ALA A 83 8.55 -16.01 -25.66
C ALA A 83 7.85 -15.02 -26.61
N ALA A 84 6.88 -14.23 -26.13
CA ALA A 84 6.27 -13.17 -26.93
C ALA A 84 7.24 -12.00 -27.19
N GLY A 85 8.29 -11.86 -26.37
CA GLY A 85 9.34 -10.84 -26.51
C GLY A 85 8.90 -9.41 -26.17
N LYS A 86 7.60 -9.09 -26.29
CA LYS A 86 7.02 -7.80 -25.91
C LYS A 86 5.57 -7.88 -25.42
N THR A 87 5.16 -6.89 -24.63
CA THR A 87 3.76 -6.62 -24.27
C THR A 87 3.46 -5.13 -24.33
N SER A 88 2.20 -4.78 -24.59
CA SER A 88 1.69 -3.41 -24.58
C SER A 88 0.40 -3.37 -23.77
N ASP A 89 0.39 -2.57 -22.71
CA ASP A 89 -0.69 -2.50 -21.74
C ASP A 89 -1.26 -1.08 -21.62
N ILE A 90 -2.51 -0.99 -21.19
CA ILE A 90 -3.17 0.26 -20.80
C ILE A 90 -3.50 0.20 -19.32
N VAL A 91 -3.16 1.28 -18.59
CA VAL A 91 -3.64 1.55 -17.24
C VAL A 91 -4.57 2.76 -17.31
N GLU A 92 -5.84 2.50 -17.02
CA GLU A 92 -6.92 3.48 -17.12
C GLU A 92 -6.90 4.46 -15.94
N LYS A 93 -6.60 3.95 -14.74
CA LYS A 93 -6.58 4.72 -13.50
C LYS A 93 -5.48 4.26 -12.58
N TRP A 94 -5.03 5.16 -11.73
CA TRP A 94 -4.09 4.87 -10.66
C TRP A 94 -4.76 4.99 -9.31
N ARG A 95 -4.43 4.07 -8.41
CA ARG A 95 -4.69 4.29 -6.99
C ARG A 95 -3.84 5.48 -6.52
N LEU A 96 -4.38 6.29 -5.62
CA LEU A 96 -3.67 7.41 -5.01
C LEU A 96 -3.92 7.37 -3.51
N ASN A 97 -2.89 7.02 -2.75
CA ASN A 97 -2.90 7.05 -1.29
C ASN A 97 -4.22 6.54 -0.71
N TRP A 98 -4.70 5.41 -1.22
CA TRP A 98 -5.74 4.69 -0.52
C TRP A 98 -5.02 4.03 0.66
N GLY A 99 -4.65 4.85 1.65
CA GLY A 99 -4.53 4.38 3.01
C GLY A 99 -5.80 3.59 3.31
N PRO A 100 -5.73 2.51 4.08
CA PRO A 100 -6.83 1.55 4.20
C PRO A 100 -8.18 2.15 4.64
N PHE A 101 -8.25 3.44 4.96
CA PHE A 101 -9.42 4.12 5.48
C PHE A 101 -9.57 5.47 4.79
N LYS A 102 -10.81 5.81 4.39
CA LYS A 102 -11.20 7.22 4.27
C LYS A 102 -11.03 7.84 5.65
N ASP A 103 -10.70 9.13 5.73
CA ASP A 103 -10.58 9.83 7.02
C ASP A 103 -11.83 9.63 7.91
N GLU A 104 -13.00 9.54 7.27
CA GLU A 104 -14.30 9.24 7.88
C GLU A 104 -14.38 7.87 8.60
N TYR A 105 -13.45 6.96 8.30
CA TYR A 105 -13.36 5.61 8.87
C TYR A 105 -12.13 5.41 9.76
N PHE A 106 -11.40 6.48 10.10
CA PHE A 106 -10.31 6.34 11.06
C PHE A 106 -10.82 5.94 12.45
N PRO A 107 -10.06 5.09 13.16
CA PRO A 107 -10.39 4.74 14.52
C PRO A 107 -10.33 5.97 15.42
N ILE A 108 -11.15 5.96 16.46
CA ILE A 108 -11.17 7.02 17.46
C ILE A 108 -10.11 6.66 18.52
N ALA A 109 -9.09 7.49 18.66
CA ALA A 109 -8.14 7.39 19.76
C ALA A 109 -8.61 8.28 20.91
N GLU A 110 -8.96 7.68 22.05
CA GLU A 110 -9.40 8.41 23.23
C GLU A 110 -8.60 8.04 24.47
N ILE A 111 -8.47 8.99 25.41
CA ILE A 111 -7.85 8.76 26.71
C ILE A 111 -8.95 8.36 27.69
N ILE A 112 -8.91 7.12 28.15
CA ILE A 112 -9.86 6.62 29.15
C ILE A 112 -9.50 7.19 30.53
N SER A 113 -8.20 7.28 30.82
CA SER A 113 -7.69 7.81 32.09
C SER A 113 -6.29 8.36 31.93
N GLU A 114 -6.07 9.58 32.40
CA GLU A 114 -4.75 10.21 32.45
C GLU A 114 -3.86 9.61 33.55
N GLU A 115 -4.46 9.29 34.69
CA GLU A 115 -3.78 8.82 35.90
C GLU A 115 -4.48 7.56 36.46
N PHE A 116 -4.40 6.46 35.71
CA PHE A 116 -4.90 5.18 36.19
C PHE A 116 -3.92 4.60 37.22
N TYR A 117 -4.36 4.53 38.47
CA TYR A 117 -3.56 3.96 39.55
C TYR A 117 -3.44 2.44 39.41
N ILE A 118 -2.21 1.92 39.49
CA ILE A 118 -1.87 0.50 39.45
C ILE A 118 -1.30 0.10 40.82
N PRO A 119 -2.14 -0.39 41.76
CA PRO A 119 -1.75 -0.61 43.16
C PRO A 119 -0.56 -1.58 43.32
N GLN A 120 -0.47 -2.58 42.46
CA GLN A 120 0.58 -3.60 42.51
C GLN A 120 1.98 -3.03 42.21
N LEU A 121 2.05 -1.85 41.58
CA LEU A 121 3.29 -1.20 41.16
C LEU A 121 3.47 0.19 41.76
N ASP A 122 2.55 0.62 42.63
CA ASP A 122 2.48 1.95 43.25
C ASP A 122 2.78 3.09 42.28
N ARG A 123 2.01 3.14 41.18
CA ARG A 123 2.20 4.14 40.12
C ARG A 123 0.93 4.42 39.35
N TYR A 124 0.95 5.55 38.66
CA TYR A 124 -0.12 5.98 37.75
C TYR A 124 0.33 5.82 36.30
N ARG A 125 -0.59 5.43 35.42
CA ARG A 125 -0.36 5.30 33.98
C ARG A 125 -1.52 5.90 33.19
N LYS A 126 -1.21 6.49 32.05
CA LYS A 126 -2.20 6.88 31.06
C LYS A 126 -2.72 5.64 30.33
N ILE A 127 -4.04 5.54 30.16
CA ILE A 127 -4.71 4.47 29.43
C ILE A 127 -5.42 5.07 28.22
N TRP A 128 -5.11 4.53 27.05
CA TRP A 128 -5.77 4.87 25.78
C TRP A 128 -6.71 3.75 25.36
N ALA A 129 -7.79 4.11 24.67
CA ALA A 129 -8.56 3.20 23.84
C ALA A 129 -8.43 3.59 22.37
N LEU A 130 -8.30 2.57 21.52
CA LEU A 130 -8.48 2.68 20.09
C LEU A 130 -9.82 2.03 19.74
N LEU A 131 -10.78 2.83 19.30
CA LEU A 131 -12.15 2.41 19.04
C LEU A 131 -12.45 2.40 17.54
N PRO A 132 -13.36 1.53 17.06
CA PRO A 132 -13.90 1.62 15.71
C PRO A 132 -14.50 3.01 15.42
N TYR A 133 -14.45 3.45 14.17
CA TYR A 133 -14.96 4.77 13.73
C TYR A 133 -16.44 5.00 14.09
N ASP A 134 -17.25 3.93 14.17
CA ASP A 134 -18.69 3.97 14.44
C ASP A 134 -19.06 3.68 15.90
N TYR A 135 -18.09 3.62 16.83
CA TYR A 135 -18.30 3.09 18.18
C TYR A 135 -19.46 3.74 18.95
N TYR A 136 -19.63 5.06 18.91
CA TYR A 136 -20.72 5.75 19.64
C TYR A 136 -22.06 5.78 18.90
N PHE A 137 -22.10 5.42 17.62
CA PHE A 137 -23.29 5.50 16.78
C PHE A 137 -23.83 4.12 16.39
N SER A 138 -23.21 3.06 16.89
CA SER A 138 -23.57 1.68 16.63
C SER A 138 -23.90 0.94 17.93
N ASP A 139 -24.88 0.04 17.88
CA ASP A 139 -25.20 -0.87 18.99
C ASP A 139 -24.33 -2.15 18.98
N LYS A 140 -23.31 -2.21 18.12
CA LYS A 140 -22.37 -3.34 18.03
C LYS A 140 -21.55 -3.47 19.31
N LYS A 141 -21.28 -4.71 19.71
CA LYS A 141 -20.35 -5.05 20.80
C LYS A 141 -19.06 -5.59 20.23
N TYR A 142 -17.95 -5.11 20.76
CA TYR A 142 -16.61 -5.45 20.28
C TYR A 142 -15.84 -6.25 21.34
N PRO A 143 -15.06 -7.28 20.96
CA PRO A 143 -14.11 -7.90 21.86
C PRO A 143 -13.04 -6.88 22.26
N VAL A 144 -12.52 -6.98 23.48
CA VAL A 144 -11.48 -6.08 24.00
C VAL A 144 -10.13 -6.78 23.97
N LEU A 145 -9.15 -6.16 23.30
CA LEU A 145 -7.76 -6.59 23.30
C LEU A 145 -6.94 -5.61 24.15
N TYR A 146 -6.28 -6.12 25.19
CA TYR A 146 -5.36 -5.33 26.00
C TYR A 146 -3.96 -5.43 25.44
N LEU A 147 -3.40 -4.30 25.01
CA LEU A 147 -2.04 -4.19 24.53
C LEU A 147 -1.26 -3.35 25.54
N GLN A 148 -0.19 -3.92 26.09
CA GLN A 148 0.75 -3.19 26.94
C GLN A 148 1.87 -2.71 26.03
N ASP A 149 1.99 -1.40 25.85
CA ASP A 149 3.06 -0.84 25.04
C ASP A 149 4.41 -0.90 25.78
N ALA A 150 5.47 -1.21 25.04
CA ALA A 150 6.85 -1.00 25.47
C ALA A 150 7.48 0.21 24.76
N GLN A 151 7.44 0.29 23.42
CA GLN A 151 7.86 1.49 22.69
C GLN A 151 6.97 1.64 21.43
N ASN A 152 6.07 2.62 21.48
CA ASN A 152 5.37 3.26 20.36
C ASN A 152 4.31 2.42 19.64
N LEU A 153 3.21 2.17 20.34
CA LEU A 153 1.96 1.72 19.71
C LEU A 153 1.25 2.85 18.93
N PHE A 154 1.53 4.12 19.24
CA PHE A 154 0.86 5.29 18.64
C PHE A 154 1.80 6.50 18.42
N ASN A 155 1.47 7.30 17.40
CA ASN A 155 2.11 8.55 16.93
C ASN A 155 3.41 8.44 16.13
N GLU A 156 3.49 9.14 15.00
CA GLU A 156 4.74 9.37 14.26
C GLU A 156 5.75 10.18 15.08
N GLY A 157 7.04 9.80 15.01
CA GLY A 157 8.14 10.56 15.59
C GLY A 157 9.02 9.84 16.61
N SER A 158 8.89 8.53 16.79
CA SER A 158 9.80 7.78 17.65
C SER A 158 11.13 7.45 16.93
N GLY A 159 12.27 7.65 17.62
CA GLY A 159 13.60 7.42 17.05
C GLY A 159 13.93 5.96 16.71
N TYR A 160 13.02 5.02 17.01
CA TYR A 160 13.18 3.59 16.78
C TYR A 160 12.11 2.99 15.86
N GLY A 161 11.27 3.83 15.24
CA GLY A 161 10.19 3.40 14.36
C GLY A 161 8.92 2.99 15.11
N ASN A 162 7.80 3.00 14.37
CA ASN A 162 6.49 2.54 14.84
C ASN A 162 6.17 1.20 14.18
N TRP A 163 5.45 0.32 14.88
CA TRP A 163 5.00 -0.96 14.34
C TRP A 163 3.71 -0.82 13.53
#